data_AF-A0A8B6EX08-F1
#
_entry.id   AF-A0A8B6EX08-F1
#
_cell.length_a   1.000
_cell.length_b   1.000
_cell.length_c   1.000
_cell.angle_alpha   90.00
_cell.angle_beta   90.00
_cell.angle_gamma   90.00
#
_symmetry.space_group_name_H-M   'P 1'
#
loop_
_entity.id
_entity.type
_entity.pdbx_description
1 polymer ?
#
loop_
_entity_poly.entity_id
_entity_poly.type
_entity_poly.pdbx_seq_one_letter_code
_entity_poly.pdbx_strand_id
1 'polypeptide(L)'
;QIPLKEGSASFKAWSAPPVPIYFQIWVFDLLNPLEVVQNGAKPALRQKGPYTFREHRQKGNFTWNDKDGTISYREKRSFNFEREKSAGPQTDTFTTVNLPMI
;
A
#
# COMPACT_ATOMS: atom_id res chain seq x y z
N GLN A 1 19.00 -16.10 -17.28
CA GLN A 1 18.05 -15.85 -16.16
C GLN A 1 18.86 -15.69 -14.87
N ILE A 2 18.40 -14.88 -13.91
CA ILE A 2 19.09 -14.67 -12.63
C ILE A 2 18.36 -15.51 -11.56
N PRO A 3 18.95 -16.60 -11.06
CA PRO A 3 18.26 -17.52 -10.15
C PRO A 3 18.08 -16.91 -8.76
N LEU A 4 16.98 -17.27 -8.08
CA LEU A 4 16.81 -17.07 -6.65
C LEU A 4 17.52 -18.22 -5.94
N LYS A 5 18.79 -18.02 -5.59
CA LYS A 5 19.62 -19.01 -4.90
C LYS A 5 20.02 -18.46 -3.54
N GLU A 6 19.99 -19.28 -2.51
CA GLU A 6 20.43 -18.86 -1.18
C GLU A 6 21.84 -18.24 -1.22
N GLY A 7 21.98 -17.09 -0.56
CA GLY A 7 23.22 -16.31 -0.53
C GLY A 7 23.49 -15.43 -1.76
N SER A 8 22.75 -15.60 -2.87
CA SER A 8 22.95 -14.78 -4.07
C SER A 8 22.51 -13.33 -3.86
N ALA A 9 23.11 -12.40 -4.63
CA ALA A 9 22.70 -11.00 -4.62
C ALA A 9 21.23 -10.81 -5.04
N SER A 10 20.76 -11.60 -6.01
CA SER A 10 19.37 -11.60 -6.46
C SER A 10 18.40 -12.04 -5.35
N PHE A 11 18.76 -13.06 -4.57
CA PHE A 11 17.96 -13.50 -3.44
C PHE A 11 17.90 -12.42 -2.35
N LYS A 12 19.02 -11.78 -2.03
CA LYS A 12 19.06 -10.67 -1.05
C LYS A 12 18.20 -9.49 -1.48
N ALA A 13 18.30 -9.06 -2.73
CA ALA A 13 17.49 -7.96 -3.26
C ALA A 13 16.00 -8.33 -3.35
N TRP A 14 15.67 -9.59 -3.61
CA TRP A 14 14.28 -10.07 -3.64
C TRP A 14 13.68 -10.21 -2.23
N SER A 15 14.45 -10.69 -1.26
CA SER A 15 14.00 -10.88 0.13
C SER A 15 13.84 -9.56 0.88
N ALA A 16 14.75 -8.61 0.64
CA ALA A 16 14.71 -7.26 1.17
C ALA A 16 15.13 -6.25 0.07
N PRO A 17 14.17 -5.69 -0.68
CA PRO A 17 14.46 -4.72 -1.72
C PRO A 17 15.27 -3.53 -1.19
N PRO A 18 16.43 -3.21 -1.80
CA PRO A 18 17.31 -2.14 -1.31
C PRO A 18 16.80 -0.75 -1.69
N VAL A 19 15.92 -0.66 -2.69
CA VAL A 19 15.36 0.60 -3.18
C VAL A 19 14.13 0.96 -2.35
N PRO A 20 14.00 2.23 -1.89
CA PRO A 20 12.79 2.68 -1.21
C PRO A 20 11.55 2.52 -2.10
N ILE A 21 10.52 1.87 -1.57
CA ILE A 21 9.22 1.74 -2.22
C ILE A 21 8.28 2.76 -1.57
N TYR A 22 7.58 3.56 -2.38
CA TYR A 22 6.59 4.52 -1.91
C TYR A 22 5.20 4.07 -2.32
N PHE A 23 4.31 3.97 -1.34
CA PHE A 23 2.89 3.72 -1.51
C PHE A 23 2.14 5.03 -1.32
N GLN A 24 1.44 5.48 -2.37
CA GLN A 24 0.75 6.77 -2.38
C GLN A 24 -0.76 6.56 -2.45
N ILE A 25 -1.47 7.24 -1.55
CA ILE A 25 -2.94 7.17 -1.46
C ILE A 25 -3.52 8.49 -1.93
N TRP A 26 -4.55 8.41 -2.78
CA TRP A 26 -5.44 9.52 -3.09
C TRP A 26 -6.85 9.18 -2.61
N VAL A 27 -7.49 10.14 -1.97
CA VAL A 27 -8.83 10.00 -1.41
C VAL A 27 -9.78 10.91 -2.18
N PHE A 28 -10.95 10.42 -2.54
CA PHE A 28 -12.04 11.26 -3.04
C PHE A 28 -12.88 11.75 -1.85
N ASP A 29 -12.72 13.03 -1.52
CA ASP A 29 -13.46 13.72 -0.47
C ASP A 29 -14.84 14.13 -1.01
N LEU A 30 -15.91 13.68 -0.36
CA LEU A 30 -17.28 13.96 -0.75
C LEU A 30 -17.75 15.30 -0.19
N LEU A 31 -18.16 16.21 -1.09
CA LEU A 31 -18.53 17.57 -0.76
C LEU A 31 -20.03 17.75 -0.46
N ASN A 32 -20.90 16.86 -0.94
CA ASN A 32 -22.35 16.93 -0.75
C ASN A 32 -22.97 15.65 -0.13
N PRO A 33 -22.49 15.18 1.04
CA PRO A 33 -22.91 13.91 1.62
C PRO A 33 -24.42 13.80 1.90
N LEU A 34 -25.05 14.87 2.39
CA LEU A 34 -26.48 14.86 2.72
C LEU A 34 -27.37 14.71 1.48
N GLU A 35 -27.02 15.40 0.39
CA GLU A 35 -27.78 15.33 -0.87
C GLU A 35 -27.69 13.94 -1.50
N VAL A 36 -26.51 13.31 -1.44
CA VAL A 36 -26.31 11.94 -1.93
C VAL A 36 -27.18 10.97 -1.14
N VAL A 37 -27.17 11.04 0.19
CA VAL A 37 -27.89 10.10 1.05
C VAL A 37 -29.39 10.32 1.03
N GLN A 38 -29.85 11.56 1.09
CA GLN A 38 -31.28 11.88 1.22
C GLN A 38 -32.00 11.93 -0.13
N ASN A 39 -31.34 12.46 -1.17
CA ASN A 39 -31.99 12.79 -2.44
C ASN A 39 -31.47 11.94 -3.61
N GLY A 40 -30.51 11.03 -3.38
CA GLY A 40 -29.87 10.28 -4.46
C GLY A 40 -29.09 11.18 -5.44
N ALA A 41 -28.66 12.36 -4.99
CA ALA A 41 -27.97 13.33 -5.83
C ALA A 41 -26.63 12.78 -6.34
N LYS A 42 -26.14 13.35 -7.45
CA LYS A 42 -24.82 13.00 -7.98
C LYS A 42 -23.73 13.43 -6.98
N PRO A 43 -22.79 12.54 -6.60
CA PRO A 43 -21.69 12.90 -5.71
C PRO A 43 -20.77 13.96 -6.32
N ALA A 44 -20.53 15.03 -5.57
CA ALA A 44 -19.51 16.03 -5.84
C ALA A 44 -18.22 15.65 -5.11
N LEU A 45 -17.18 15.27 -5.84
CA LEU A 45 -15.95 14.73 -5.27
C LEU A 45 -14.76 15.67 -5.50
N ARG A 46 -13.86 15.73 -4.52
CA ARG A 46 -12.56 16.38 -4.63
C ARG A 46 -11.45 15.39 -4.31
N GLN A 47 -10.53 15.18 -5.25
CA GLN A 47 -9.36 14.33 -5.02
C GLN A 47 -8.37 15.05 -4.08
N LYS A 48 -7.99 14.39 -2.98
CA LYS A 48 -6.94 14.82 -2.03
C LYS A 48 -5.80 13.81 -2.03
N GLY A 49 -4.56 14.29 -2.10
CA GLY A 49 -3.36 13.46 -2.05
C GLY A 49 -2.18 14.04 -2.83
N PRO A 50 -1.02 13.35 -2.85
CA PRO A 50 -0.82 12.03 -2.25
C PRO A 50 -0.69 12.07 -0.72
N TYR A 51 -1.12 11.01 -0.03
CA TYR A 51 -0.63 10.65 1.30
C TYR A 51 0.37 9.51 1.11
N THR A 52 1.65 9.83 1.29
CA THR A 52 2.75 8.95 0.92
C THR A 52 3.23 8.18 2.14
N PHE A 53 3.38 6.87 1.98
CA PHE A 53 3.97 5.96 2.94
C PHE A 53 5.19 5.29 2.32
N ARG A 54 6.29 5.22 3.06
CA ARG A 54 7.42 4.35 2.72
C ARG A 54 7.07 2.92 3.11
N GLU A 55 7.05 2.06 2.12
CA GLU A 55 6.79 0.64 2.29
C GLU A 55 8.10 -0.11 2.52
N HIS A 56 8.15 -0.88 3.61
CA HIS A 56 9.23 -1.82 3.88
C HIS A 56 8.71 -3.24 3.70
N ARG A 57 9.40 -4.01 2.86
CA ARG A 57 9.09 -5.42 2.60
C ARG A 57 10.23 -6.30 3.09
N GLN A 58 9.91 -7.30 3.90
CA GLN A 58 10.86 -8.31 4.34
C GLN A 58 10.23 -9.69 4.15
N LYS A 59 10.88 -10.52 3.35
CA LYS A 59 10.51 -11.93 3.19
C LYS A 59 11.35 -12.78 4.13
N GLY A 60 10.72 -13.77 4.76
CA GLY A 60 11.36 -14.72 5.66
C GLY A 60 10.64 -16.07 5.66
N ASN A 61 11.06 -16.97 6.56
CA ASN A 61 10.54 -18.35 6.66
C ASN A 61 10.59 -19.08 5.32
N PHE A 62 11.78 -19.12 4.71
CA PHE A 62 11.98 -19.73 3.41
C PHE A 62 11.92 -21.26 3.51
N THR A 63 11.22 -21.89 2.57
CA THR A 63 11.23 -23.35 2.37
C THR A 63 11.49 -23.63 0.90
N TRP A 64 12.59 -24.31 0.63
CA TRP A 64 13.02 -24.69 -0.72
C TRP A 64 12.36 -26.00 -1.11
N ASN A 65 11.64 -26.02 -2.23
CA ASN A 65 10.98 -27.21 -2.75
C ASN A 65 11.75 -27.69 -4.00
N ASP A 66 12.80 -28.49 -3.77
CA ASP A 66 13.73 -28.92 -4.83
C ASP A 66 13.07 -29.77 -5.92
N LYS A 67 11.95 -30.44 -5.61
CA LYS A 67 11.20 -31.27 -6.56
C LYS A 67 10.64 -30.45 -7.72
N ASP A 68 10.18 -29.23 -7.44
CA ASP A 68 9.42 -28.40 -8.39
C ASP A 68 10.10 -27.04 -8.64
N GLY A 69 11.28 -26.81 -8.04
CA GLY A 69 12.05 -25.58 -8.21
C GLY A 69 11.40 -24.32 -7.60
N THR A 70 10.58 -24.47 -6.56
CA THR A 70 9.83 -23.36 -5.94
C THR A 70 10.37 -22.99 -4.55
N ILE A 71 10.02 -21.79 -4.09
CA ILE A 71 10.37 -21.28 -2.75
C ILE A 71 9.09 -20.78 -2.09
N SER A 72 8.75 -21.34 -0.93
CA SER A 72 7.70 -20.83 -0.06
C SER A 72 8.29 -19.81 0.93
N TYR A 73 7.56 -18.72 1.21
CA TYR A 73 8.01 -17.67 2.12
C TYR A 73 6.82 -16.94 2.76
N ARG A 74 7.08 -16.19 3.82
CA ARG A 74 6.16 -15.19 4.38
C ARG A 74 6.71 -13.80 4.18
N GLU A 75 5.85 -12.86 3.81
CA GLU A 75 6.22 -11.45 3.64
C GLU A 75 5.62 -10.60 4.75
N LYS A 76 6.46 -9.85 5.44
CA LYS A 76 6.07 -8.77 6.34
C LYS A 76 6.14 -7.45 5.57
N ARG A 77 5.04 -6.70 5.57
CA ARG A 77 4.96 -5.35 5.00
C ARG A 77 4.67 -4.35 6.11
N SER A 78 5.41 -3.26 6.15
CA SER A 78 5.12 -2.12 7.03
C SER A 78 5.11 -0.83 6.24
N PHE A 79 4.31 0.13 6.71
CA PHE A 79 4.09 1.41 6.06
C PHE A 79 4.43 2.52 7.05
N ASN A 80 5.39 3.37 6.69
CA ASN A 80 5.82 4.50 7.50
C ASN A 80 5.41 5.79 6.79
N PHE A 81 4.63 6.65 7.44
CA PHE A 81 4.13 7.88 6.81
C PHE A 81 5.25 8.89 6.54
N GLU A 82 5.25 9.46 5.34
CA GLU A 82 6.25 10.42 4.86
C GLU A 82 5.60 11.80 4.70
N ARG A 83 5.64 12.61 5.77
CA ARG A 83 4.95 13.92 5.79
C ARG A 83 5.42 14.85 4.67
N GLU A 84 6.72 14.90 4.41
CA GLU A 84 7.34 15.78 3.40
C GLU A 84 6.95 15.42 1.96
N LYS A 85 6.55 14.16 1.73
CA LYS A 85 6.09 13.66 0.43
C LYS A 85 4.56 13.61 0.33
N SER A 86 3.86 14.24 1.27
CA SER A 86 2.40 14.15 1.38
C SER A 86 1.74 15.53 1.26
N ALA A 87 0.55 15.59 0.67
CA ALA A 87 -0.23 16.82 0.55
C ALA A 87 -0.72 17.33 1.92
N GLY A 88 -1.11 16.43 2.82
CA GLY A 88 -1.63 16.74 4.15
C GLY A 88 -1.01 15.88 5.26
N PRO A 89 -1.27 16.19 6.54
CA PRO A 89 -0.88 15.34 7.65
C PRO A 89 -1.61 13.98 7.60
N GLN A 90 -1.09 12.97 8.29
CA GLN A 90 -1.77 11.67 8.41
C GLN A 90 -3.14 11.78 9.10
N THR A 91 -3.34 12.81 9.93
CA THR A 91 -4.57 13.09 10.67
C THR A 91 -5.59 13.90 9.86
N ASP A 92 -5.38 14.07 8.56
CA ASP A 92 -6.32 14.77 7.69
C ASP A 92 -7.65 14.00 7.59
N THR A 93 -8.75 14.74 7.50
CA THR A 93 -10.11 14.18 7.49
C THR A 93 -10.73 14.27 6.10
N PHE A 94 -11.62 13.32 5.83
CA PHE A 94 -12.33 13.17 4.57
C PHE A 94 -13.73 12.65 4.84
N THR A 95 -14.68 13.06 4.02
CA THR A 95 -16.01 12.43 4.01
C THR A 95 -16.05 11.39 2.89
N THR A 96 -16.38 10.15 3.24
CA THR A 96 -16.46 9.02 2.30
C THR A 96 -17.60 8.08 2.69
N VAL A 97 -17.80 7.02 1.91
CA VAL A 97 -18.84 6.03 2.14
C VAL A 97 -18.58 5.27 3.46
N ASN A 98 -19.64 4.97 4.20
CA ASN A 98 -19.57 4.21 5.44
C ASN A 98 -19.32 2.71 5.15
N LEU A 99 -18.06 2.31 5.02
CA LEU A 99 -17.67 0.95 4.60
C LEU A 99 -18.23 -0.18 5.48
N PRO A 100 -18.24 -0.11 6.83
CA PRO A 100 -18.81 -1.18 7.66
C PRO A 100 -20.33 -1.39 7.53
N MET A 101 -21.05 -0.39 7.02
CA MET A 101 -22.51 -0.44 6.90
C MET A 101 -22.98 -1.00 5.56
N ILE A 102 -22.08 -1.17 4.59
CA ILE A 102 -22.33 -1.77 3.28
C ILE A 102 -22.21 -3.29 3.39
#